data_AF-A0A429JR09-F1
#
_entry.id   AF-A0A429JR09-F1
#
_cell.length_a   1.000
_cell.length_b   1.000
_cell.length_c   1.000
_cell.angle_alpha   90.00
_cell.angle_beta   90.00
_cell.angle_gamma   90.00
#
_symmetry.space_group_name_H-M   'P 1'
#
loop_
_entity.id
_entity.type
_entity.pdbx_description
1 polymer ?
#
loop_
_entity_poly.entity_id
_entity_poly.type
_entity_poly.pdbx_seq_one_letter_code
_entity_poly.pdbx_strand_id
1 'polypeptide(L)'
;MVADCDACAVVRVSGALDHIGEQYFRTTMGGHVDAGYRYVVLDCSALVYCNSRGLNCLLGLHWLLSRRGGRLLLAGVGRRVLWMLDSTGSREVLAVFPTVTRALASLPVAHRPAWPPTYPVSTGPPGK
;
A
#
# COMPACT_ATOMS: atom_id res chain seq x y z
N MET A 1 -3.74 -6.17 -6.67
CA MET A 1 -4.05 -4.81 -7.15
C MET A 1 -5.55 -4.62 -7.11
N VAL A 2 -6.04 -3.46 -6.68
CA VAL A 2 -7.48 -3.17 -6.53
C VAL A 2 -7.97 -2.00 -7.40
N ALA A 3 -7.06 -1.12 -7.81
CA ALA A 3 -7.28 -0.07 -8.79
C ALA A 3 -5.91 0.37 -9.35
N ASP A 4 -5.87 0.88 -10.58
CA ASP A 4 -4.66 1.40 -11.20
C ASP A 4 -4.99 2.48 -12.26
N CYS A 5 -3.94 3.22 -12.64
CA CYS A 5 -3.88 4.08 -13.81
C CYS A 5 -2.42 4.15 -14.29
N ASP A 6 -2.11 4.83 -15.40
CA ASP A 6 -0.80 4.80 -16.07
C ASP A 6 0.44 4.90 -15.17
N ALA A 7 0.37 5.64 -14.06
CA ALA A 7 1.51 5.86 -13.17
C ALA A 7 1.31 5.36 -11.73
N CYS A 8 0.10 4.96 -11.35
CA CYS A 8 -0.24 4.67 -9.95
C CYS A 8 -1.00 3.34 -9.80
N ALA A 9 -0.56 2.53 -8.85
CA ALA A 9 -1.25 1.31 -8.45
C ALA A 9 -1.75 1.41 -7.00
N VAL A 10 -2.99 1.00 -6.74
CA VAL A 10 -3.50 0.72 -5.40
C VAL A 10 -3.44 -0.79 -5.16
N VAL A 11 -2.74 -1.19 -4.12
CA VAL A 11 -2.52 -2.59 -3.76
C VAL A 11 -2.96 -2.82 -2.33
N ARG A 12 -3.90 -3.74 -2.12
CA ARG A 12 -4.30 -4.17 -0.78
C ARG A 12 -3.33 -5.20 -0.25
N VAL A 13 -2.87 -4.99 0.98
CA VAL A 13 -2.04 -5.94 1.72
C VAL A 13 -2.82 -6.43 2.92
N SER A 14 -2.94 -7.74 3.05
CA SER A 14 -3.67 -8.40 4.14
C SER A 14 -2.80 -9.40 4.89
N GLY A 15 -3.19 -9.73 6.12
CA GLY A 15 -2.48 -10.72 6.93
C GLY A 15 -1.20 -10.14 7.52
N ALA A 16 -0.07 -10.80 7.29
CA ALA A 16 1.20 -10.46 7.89
C ALA A 16 2.29 -10.18 6.84
N LEU A 17 3.07 -9.12 7.07
CA LEU A 17 4.36 -8.93 6.41
C LEU A 17 5.47 -9.43 7.33
N ASP A 18 5.69 -10.74 7.28
CA ASP A 18 6.73 -11.47 8.00
C ASP A 18 7.63 -12.25 7.01
N HIS A 19 8.29 -13.32 7.45
CA HIS A 19 9.15 -14.12 6.60
C HIS A 19 8.42 -14.73 5.38
N ILE A 20 7.19 -15.19 5.57
CA ILE A 20 6.40 -15.82 4.50
C ILE A 20 5.83 -14.73 3.59
N GLY A 21 5.27 -13.66 4.20
CA GLY A 21 4.69 -12.55 3.46
C GLY A 21 5.71 -11.74 2.64
N GLU A 22 6.96 -11.65 3.11
CA GLU A 22 8.04 -10.92 2.43
C GLU A 22 8.23 -11.36 0.97
N GLN A 23 8.35 -12.67 0.72
CA GLN A 23 8.66 -13.15 -0.62
C GLN A 23 7.54 -12.82 -1.61
N TYR A 24 6.29 -13.05 -1.20
CA TYR A 24 5.13 -12.71 -2.01
C TYR A 24 5.03 -11.19 -2.26
N PHE A 25 5.27 -10.38 -1.23
CA PHE A 25 5.25 -8.93 -1.34
C PHE A 25 6.31 -8.42 -2.31
N ARG A 26 7.55 -8.93 -2.21
CA ARG A 26 8.67 -8.50 -3.07
C ARG A 26 8.42 -8.85 -4.52
N THR A 27 7.97 -10.07 -4.82
CA THR A 27 7.66 -10.49 -6.20
C THR A 27 6.53 -9.65 -6.78
N THR A 28 5.43 -9.50 -6.04
CA THR A 28 4.27 -8.72 -6.50
C THR A 28 4.63 -7.26 -6.75
N MET A 29 5.34 -6.65 -5.80
CA MET A 29 5.68 -5.24 -5.90
C MET A 29 6.79 -4.96 -6.92
N GLY A 30 7.74 -5.88 -7.09
CA GLY A 30 8.72 -5.84 -8.17
C GLY A 30 8.03 -5.82 -9.53
N GLY A 31 7.06 -6.71 -9.75
CA GLY A 31 6.29 -6.75 -11.00
C GLY A 31 5.53 -5.44 -11.30
N HIS A 32 4.96 -4.79 -10.28
CA HIS A 32 4.31 -3.48 -10.46
C HIS A 32 5.32 -2.37 -10.80
N VAL A 33 6.45 -2.38 -10.12
CA VAL A 33 7.52 -1.41 -10.35
C VAL A 33 8.11 -1.57 -11.77
N ASP A 34 8.28 -2.81 -12.23
CA ASP A 34 8.77 -3.13 -13.57
C ASP A 34 7.75 -2.84 -14.66
N ALA A 35 6.45 -2.92 -14.34
CA ALA A 35 5.36 -2.48 -15.20
C ALA A 35 5.27 -0.94 -15.35
N GLY A 36 6.14 -0.18 -14.67
CA GLY A 36 6.23 1.28 -14.81
C GLY A 36 5.45 2.08 -13.76
N TYR A 37 4.76 1.43 -12.83
CA TYR A 37 4.08 2.14 -11.74
C TYR A 37 5.11 2.81 -10.82
N ARG A 38 5.07 4.14 -10.77
CA ARG A 38 5.95 4.97 -9.92
C ARG A 38 5.27 5.40 -8.62
N TYR A 39 3.95 5.45 -8.58
CA TYR A 39 3.20 5.68 -7.36
C TYR A 39 2.54 4.38 -6.91
N VAL A 40 2.70 4.03 -5.64
CA VAL A 40 2.04 2.86 -5.06
C VAL A 40 1.35 3.28 -3.78
N VAL A 41 0.03 3.09 -3.75
CA VAL A 41 -0.75 3.19 -2.51
C VAL A 41 -0.97 1.79 -1.96
N LEU A 42 -0.40 1.48 -0.81
CA LEU A 42 -0.67 0.26 -0.08
C LEU A 42 -1.84 0.46 0.86
N ASP A 43 -2.96 -0.22 0.60
CA ASP A 43 -4.05 -0.34 1.55
C ASP A 43 -3.69 -1.39 2.61
N CYS A 44 -3.26 -0.90 3.77
CA CYS A 44 -2.85 -1.67 4.94
C CYS A 44 -4.01 -1.92 5.93
N SER A 45 -5.25 -1.61 5.58
CA SER A 45 -6.40 -1.78 6.49
C SER A 45 -6.64 -3.23 6.92
N ALA A 46 -6.15 -4.21 6.16
CA ALA A 46 -6.19 -5.63 6.52
C ALA A 46 -4.82 -6.19 6.96
N LEU A 47 -3.79 -5.35 7.10
CA LEU A 47 -2.48 -5.77 7.57
C LEU A 47 -2.50 -5.82 9.10
N VAL A 48 -2.44 -7.04 9.64
CA VAL A 48 -2.53 -7.29 11.09
C VAL A 48 -1.17 -7.31 11.78
N TYR A 49 -0.10 -7.58 11.03
CA TYR A 49 1.25 -7.71 11.58
C TYR A 49 2.33 -7.33 10.57
N CYS A 50 3.42 -6.73 11.06
CA CYS A 50 4.62 -6.41 10.30
C CYS A 50 5.82 -6.46 11.25
N ASN A 51 6.89 -7.15 10.86
CA ASN A 51 8.13 -7.23 11.62
C ASN A 51 9.27 -6.48 10.91
N SER A 52 10.52 -6.60 11.37
CA SER A 52 11.68 -5.95 10.76
C SER A 52 11.89 -6.30 9.28
N ARG A 53 11.55 -7.53 8.87
CA ARG A 53 11.65 -7.97 7.46
C ARG A 53 10.56 -7.31 6.62
N GLY A 54 9.34 -7.28 7.13
CA GLY A 54 8.23 -6.53 6.52
C GLY A 54 8.55 -5.04 6.39
N LEU A 55 9.12 -4.43 7.43
CA LEU A 55 9.57 -3.05 7.39
C LEU A 55 10.64 -2.82 6.33
N ASN A 56 11.65 -3.69 6.25
CA ASN A 56 12.66 -3.63 5.19
C ASN A 56 12.07 -3.74 3.79
N CYS A 57 11.00 -4.53 3.60
CA CYS A 57 10.28 -4.58 2.33
C CYS A 57 9.61 -3.26 1.98
N LEU A 58 8.96 -2.61 2.96
CA LEU A 58 8.34 -1.31 2.76
C LEU A 58 9.39 -0.23 2.43
N LEU A 59 10.50 -0.21 3.16
CA LEU A 59 11.61 0.71 2.93
C LEU A 59 12.28 0.48 1.57
N GLY A 60 12.50 -0.78 1.20
CA GLY A 60 13.05 -1.15 -0.10
C GLY A 60 12.16 -0.72 -1.26
N LEU A 61 10.84 -0.94 -1.14
CA LEU A 61 9.88 -0.46 -2.13
C LEU A 61 9.85 1.08 -2.21
N HIS A 62 9.84 1.76 -1.06
CA HIS A 62 9.94 3.22 -1.02
C HIS A 62 11.17 3.70 -1.79
N TRP A 63 12.34 3.13 -1.53
CA TRP A 63 13.57 3.49 -2.22
C TRP A 63 13.50 3.25 -3.74
N LEU A 64 12.98 2.10 -4.17
CA LEU A 64 12.82 1.75 -5.59
C LEU A 64 11.89 2.70 -6.34
N LEU A 65 10.80 3.14 -5.71
CA LEU A 65 9.86 4.10 -6.30
C LEU A 65 10.44 5.52 -6.31
N SER A 66 11.09 5.94 -5.23
CA SER A 66 11.73 7.27 -5.12
C SER A 66 12.79 7.48 -6.20
N ARG A 67 13.59 6.46 -6.52
CA ARG A 67 14.57 6.52 -7.63
C ARG A 67 13.95 6.73 -9.02
N ARG A 68 12.66 6.46 -9.17
CA ARG A 68 11.88 6.66 -10.40
C ARG A 68 11.03 7.95 -10.36
N GLY A 69 11.31 8.86 -9.42
CA GLY A 69 10.50 10.07 -9.20
C GLY A 69 9.10 9.77 -8.64
N GLY A 70 8.93 8.58 -8.10
CA GLY A 70 7.71 8.02 -7.55
C GLY A 70 7.60 8.15 -6.04
N ARG A 71 6.58 7.52 -5.45
CA ARG A 71 6.41 7.50 -3.99
C ARG A 71 5.59 6.29 -3.52
N LEU A 72 5.98 5.74 -2.38
CA LEU A 72 5.17 4.79 -1.61
C LEU A 72 4.27 5.54 -0.62
N LEU A 73 2.98 5.22 -0.60
CA LEU A 73 2.00 5.75 0.34
C LEU A 73 1.33 4.61 1.08
N LEU A 74 1.34 4.63 2.41
CA LEU A 74 0.67 3.65 3.25
C LEU A 74 -0.69 4.21 3.69
N ALA A 75 -1.76 3.46 3.49
CA ALA A 75 -3.11 3.87 3.82
C ALA A 75 -3.75 2.91 4.83
N GLY A 76 -4.48 3.45 5.81
CA GLY A 76 -5.26 2.64 6.75
C GLY A 76 -4.40 1.76 7.66
N VAL A 77 -3.19 2.20 8.02
CA VAL A 77 -2.26 1.44 8.87
C VAL A 77 -2.86 1.26 10.26
N GLY A 78 -3.05 0.01 10.69
CA GLY A 78 -3.56 -0.32 12.01
C GLY A 78 -2.59 0.05 13.15
N ARG A 79 -3.11 0.25 14.36
CA ARG A 79 -2.35 0.73 15.54
C ARG A 79 -1.05 -0.03 15.81
N ARG A 80 -1.06 -1.36 15.67
CA ARG A 80 0.11 -2.22 15.95
C ARG A 80 1.24 -1.97 14.95
N VAL A 81 0.91 -1.90 13.67
CA VAL A 81 1.89 -1.61 12.61
C VAL A 81 2.37 -0.17 12.73
N LEU A 82 1.48 0.77 13.03
CA LEU A 82 1.84 2.17 13.23
C LEU A 82 2.84 2.34 14.38
N TRP A 83 2.59 1.70 15.53
CA TRP A 83 3.53 1.72 16.66
C TRP A 83 4.90 1.15 16.29
N MET A 84 4.96 0.11 15.45
CA MET A 84 6.22 -0.43 14.93
C MET A 84 6.94 0.60 14.03
N LEU A 85 6.20 1.33 13.19
CA LEU A 85 6.80 2.38 12.37
C LEU A 85 7.35 3.53 13.23
N ASP A 86 6.61 3.93 14.27
CA ASP A 86 7.02 4.96 15.22
C ASP A 86 8.26 4.50 16.03
N SER A 87 8.25 3.29 16.57
CA SER A 87 9.35 2.78 17.42
C SER A 87 10.66 2.56 16.66
N THR A 88 10.59 2.45 15.34
CA THR A 88 11.76 2.32 14.45
C THR A 88 12.16 3.64 13.78
N GLY A 89 11.41 4.73 13.99
CA GLY A 89 11.60 6.02 13.31
C GLY A 89 11.24 6.01 11.81
N SER A 90 10.75 4.88 11.28
CA SER A 90 10.48 4.72 9.85
C SER A 90 9.26 5.49 9.36
N ARG A 91 8.40 5.96 10.27
CA ARG A 91 7.26 6.83 9.94
C ARG A 91 7.68 8.17 9.32
N GLU A 92 8.87 8.67 9.63
CA GLU A 92 9.37 9.93 9.06
C GLU A 92 9.72 9.78 7.56
N VAL A 93 10.04 8.56 7.14
CA VAL A 93 10.41 8.22 5.76
C VAL A 93 9.18 7.78 4.95
N LEU A 94 8.27 7.04 5.58
CA LEU A 94 7.09 6.47 4.93
C LEU A 94 5.87 7.37 5.08
N ALA A 95 5.30 7.82 3.96
CA ALA A 95 4.10 8.64 3.98
C ALA A 95 2.88 7.80 4.40
N VAL A 96 2.35 8.05 5.61
CA VAL A 96 1.19 7.33 6.18
C VAL A 96 -0.07 8.20 6.15
N PHE A 97 -1.17 7.62 5.67
CA PHE A 97 -2.47 8.26 5.56
C PHE A 97 -3.56 7.41 6.24
N PRO A 98 -4.63 8.03 6.76
CA PRO A 98 -5.70 7.29 7.41
C PRO A 98 -6.53 6.42 6.43
N THR A 99 -6.61 6.81 5.15
CA THR A 99 -7.41 6.09 4.14
C THR A 99 -6.75 6.17 2.76
N VAL A 100 -7.14 5.24 1.86
CA VAL A 100 -6.69 5.25 0.45
C VAL A 100 -7.08 6.55 -0.23
N THR A 101 -8.31 7.03 -0.01
CA THR A 101 -8.79 8.32 -0.54
C THR A 101 -7.87 9.48 -0.15
N ARG A 102 -7.41 9.53 1.12
CA ARG A 102 -6.49 10.57 1.57
C ARG A 102 -5.09 10.42 0.98
N ALA A 103 -4.61 9.18 0.82
CA ALA A 103 -3.33 8.93 0.14
C ALA A 103 -3.38 9.39 -1.32
N LEU A 104 -4.42 9.02 -2.06
CA LEU A 104 -4.62 9.42 -3.46
C LEU A 104 -4.76 10.94 -3.62
N ALA A 105 -5.43 11.61 -2.67
CA ALA A 105 -5.54 13.07 -2.67
C ALA A 105 -4.19 13.80 -2.55
N SER A 106 -3.13 13.13 -2.06
CA SER A 106 -1.78 13.68 -2.00
C SER A 106 -0.98 13.55 -3.30
N LEU A 107 -1.51 12.84 -4.30
CA LEU A 107 -0.93 12.68 -5.63
C LEU A 107 -1.47 13.73 -6.60
N PRO A 108 -0.74 14.07 -7.68
CA PRO A 108 -1.28 14.88 -8.78
C PRO A 108 -2.53 14.23 -9.38
N VAL A 109 -3.52 15.03 -9.80
CA VAL A 109 -4.80 14.54 -10.34
C VAL A 109 -4.60 13.55 -11.50
N ALA A 110 -3.64 13.82 -12.38
CA ALA A 110 -3.30 12.95 -13.52
C ALA A 110 -2.82 11.54 -13.13
N HIS A 111 -2.41 11.32 -11.88
CA HIS A 111 -1.90 10.04 -11.39
C HIS A 111 -2.84 9.39 -10.36
N ARG A 112 -4.10 9.84 -10.28
CA ARG A 112 -5.09 9.25 -9.37
C ARG A 112 -5.91 8.22 -10.14
N PRO A 113 -5.82 6.92 -9.79
CA PRO A 113 -6.76 5.93 -10.30
C PRO A 113 -8.19 6.28 -9.88
N ALA A 114 -9.16 5.75 -10.61
CA ALA A 114 -10.56 5.83 -10.22
C ALA A 114 -10.76 5.16 -8.85
N TRP A 115 -11.31 5.91 -7.88
CA TRP A 115 -11.49 5.45 -6.51
C TRP A 115 -12.77 6.04 -5.90
N PRO A 116 -13.57 5.27 -5.13
CA PRO A 116 -13.38 3.86 -4.77
C PRO A 116 -13.53 2.92 -5.96
N PRO A 117 -12.90 1.72 -5.93
CA PRO A 117 -13.07 0.74 -6.99
C PRO A 117 -14.53 0.32 -6.97
N THR A 118 -15.21 0.45 -8.11
CA THR A 118 -16.59 0.01 -8.26
C THR A 118 -16.60 -1.52 -8.26
N TYR A 119 -16.65 -2.11 -7.07
CA TYR A 119 -17.07 -3.49 -6.95
C TYR A 119 -18.59 -3.54 -7.11
N PRO A 120 -19.15 -4.50 -7.86
CA PRO A 120 -20.57 -4.78 -7.74
C PRO A 120 -20.84 -5.14 -6.27
N VAL A 121 -21.72 -4.38 -5.62
CA VAL A 121 -22.15 -4.70 -4.26
C VAL A 121 -22.84 -6.06 -4.33
N SER A 122 -22.23 -7.09 -3.75
CA SER A 122 -22.93 -8.35 -3.56
C SER A 122 -23.93 -8.12 -2.43
N THR A 123 -25.13 -7.63 -2.77
CA THR A 123 -26.28 -7.63 -1.87
C THR A 123 -26.60 -9.09 -1.55
N GLY A 124 -26.09 -9.58 -0.42
CA GLY A 124 -26.60 -10.81 0.18
C GLY A 124 -28.09 -10.63 0.49
N PRO A 125 -28.91 -11.69 0.37
CA PRO A 125 -30.34 -11.57 0.63
C PRO A 125 -30.57 -11.16 2.10
N PRO A 126 -31.63 -10.39 2.40
CA PRO A 126 -32.02 -10.12 3.78
C PRO A 126 -32.31 -11.47 4.46
N GLY A 127 -31.65 -11.71 5.58
CA GLY A 127 -31.88 -12.89 6.41
C GLY A 127 -33.36 -12.99 6.78
N LYS A 128 -33.91 -14.19 6.61
CA LYS A 128 -35.22 -14.58 7.15
C LYS A 128 -35.18 -14.63 8.67
#